data_AF-A0A2D5TJC8-F1
#
_entry.id   AF-A0A2D5TJC8-F1
#
_cell.length_a   1.000
_cell.length_b   1.000
_cell.length_c   1.000
_cell.angle_alpha   90.00
_cell.angle_beta   90.00
_cell.angle_gamma   90.00
#
_symmetry.space_group_name_H-M   'P 1'
#
loop_
_entity.id
_entity.type
_entity.pdbx_description
1 polymer ?
#
loop_
_entity_poly.entity_id
_entity_poly.type
_entity_poly.pdbx_seq_one_letter_code
_entity_poly.pdbx_strand_id
1 'polypeptide(L)'
;MIGTTLGGIGRKYYAHRVSWEWHNGAIPQGLFVCHRCDNPKCVNPKHLFLGNHKDNMEDMASKGRHFGARRLTDEQVIEIRERFAGKEDAKDLANEFGVSSQHIRALARGRFLPQVGGPIVRRRLITDEEILGILEDLNKKGLSRRDCEEKYNLSKAAVQQIATGKKTVK
;
A
#
# COMPACT_ATOMS: atom_id res chain seq x y z
N MET A 1 -16.46 -32.69 -18.10
CA MET A 1 -17.32 -31.83 -18.93
C MET A 1 -18.28 -32.75 -19.65
N ILE A 2 -19.59 -32.59 -19.48
CA ILE A 2 -20.58 -33.30 -20.30
C ILE A 2 -21.17 -32.22 -21.19
N GLY A 3 -20.68 -32.13 -22.43
CA GLY A 3 -21.17 -31.21 -23.44
C GLY A 3 -21.87 -32.02 -24.51
N THR A 4 -23.20 -31.92 -24.57
CA THR A 4 -23.99 -32.51 -25.66
C THR A 4 -24.24 -31.40 -26.68
N THR A 5 -23.63 -31.52 -27.86
CA THR A 5 -23.85 -30.60 -28.98
C THR A 5 -24.85 -31.20 -29.96
N LEU A 6 -26.05 -30.62 -30.02
CA LEU A 6 -26.90 -30.62 -31.21
C LEU A 6 -27.45 -29.19 -31.37
N GLY A 7 -26.97 -28.46 -32.38
CA GLY A 7 -27.57 -27.22 -32.88
C GLY A 7 -27.35 -25.95 -32.06
N GLY A 8 -26.27 -25.21 -32.34
CA GLY A 8 -26.24 -23.74 -32.19
C GLY A 8 -26.11 -23.16 -30.77
N ILE A 9 -25.00 -22.44 -30.55
CA ILE A 9 -24.65 -21.69 -29.32
C ILE A 9 -24.39 -22.59 -28.10
N GLY A 10 -23.20 -23.19 -28.03
CA GLY A 10 -22.74 -23.89 -26.84
C GLY A 10 -22.68 -22.94 -25.64
N ARG A 11 -23.73 -22.92 -24.81
CA ARG A 11 -23.72 -22.22 -23.52
C ARG A 11 -22.84 -23.01 -22.56
N LYS A 12 -21.79 -22.37 -22.05
CA LYS A 12 -20.94 -22.95 -21.00
C LYS A 12 -21.72 -22.92 -19.70
N TYR A 13 -22.09 -24.09 -19.20
CA TYR A 13 -22.69 -24.23 -17.87
C TYR A 13 -21.63 -24.68 -16.86
N TYR A 14 -21.69 -24.13 -15.64
CA TYR A 14 -20.87 -24.60 -14.54
C TYR A 14 -21.40 -25.93 -14.03
N ALA A 15 -20.53 -26.94 -13.96
CA ALA A 15 -20.92 -28.31 -13.59
C ALA A 15 -21.61 -28.40 -12.22
N HIS A 16 -21.18 -27.60 -11.24
CA HIS A 16 -21.82 -27.56 -9.92
C HIS A 16 -23.21 -26.92 -9.95
N ARG A 17 -23.47 -25.95 -10.85
CA ARG A 17 -24.81 -25.36 -11.03
C ARG A 17 -25.78 -26.35 -11.65
N VAL A 18 -25.34 -27.08 -12.68
CA VAL A 18 -26.14 -28.16 -13.29
C VAL A 18 -26.46 -29.23 -12.26
N SER A 19 -25.46 -29.64 -11.46
CA SER A 19 -25.68 -30.61 -10.38
C SER A 19 -26.68 -30.11 -9.34
N TRP A 20 -26.63 -28.83 -8.97
CA TRP A 20 -27.61 -28.22 -8.07
C TRP A 20 -29.02 -28.27 -8.68
N GLU A 21 -29.20 -27.76 -9.90
CA GLU A 21 -30.50 -27.68 -10.58
C GLU A 21 -31.16 -29.04 -10.74
N TRP A 22 -30.37 -30.07 -11.02
CA TRP A 22 -30.84 -31.44 -11.16
C TRP A 22 -31.38 -32.05 -9.86
N HIS A 23 -30.75 -31.74 -8.71
CA HIS A 23 -31.08 -32.39 -7.43
C HIS A 23 -31.96 -31.53 -6.51
N ASN A 24 -31.91 -30.21 -6.64
CA ASN A 24 -32.55 -29.25 -5.72
C ASN A 24 -33.51 -28.28 -6.44
N GLY A 25 -33.53 -28.26 -7.77
CA GLY A 25 -34.37 -27.37 -8.56
C GLY A 25 -33.72 -26.02 -8.88
N ALA A 26 -34.54 -25.10 -9.42
CA ALA A 26 -34.06 -23.85 -9.99
C ALA A 26 -33.25 -22.99 -9.00
N ILE A 27 -32.20 -22.33 -9.51
CA ILE A 27 -31.41 -21.36 -8.74
C ILE A 27 -32.16 -20.02 -8.74
N PRO A 28 -32.64 -19.51 -7.59
CA PRO A 28 -33.32 -18.22 -7.54
C PRO A 28 -32.42 -17.06 -8.01
N GLN A 29 -33.03 -16.02 -8.57
CA GLN A 29 -32.28 -14.85 -9.05
C GLN A 29 -31.51 -14.19 -7.90
N GLY A 30 -30.25 -13.85 -8.14
CA GLY A 30 -29.36 -13.22 -7.15
C GLY A 30 -28.67 -14.18 -6.18
N LEU A 31 -28.97 -15.48 -6.25
CA LEU A 31 -28.28 -16.51 -5.47
C LEU A 31 -27.22 -17.24 -6.30
N PHE A 32 -26.17 -17.68 -5.61
CA PHE A 32 -25.03 -18.39 -6.17
C PHE A 32 -24.95 -19.79 -5.56
N VAL A 33 -24.50 -20.77 -6.34
CA VAL A 33 -24.22 -22.11 -5.84
C VAL A 33 -22.81 -22.11 -5.28
N CYS A 34 -22.70 -22.27 -3.96
CA CYS A 34 -21.45 -22.24 -3.20
C CYS A 34 -21.07 -23.65 -2.73
N HIS A 35 -19.78 -23.85 -2.42
CA HIS A 35 -19.24 -25.12 -1.93
C HIS A 35 -18.98 -25.05 -0.43
N ARG A 36 -19.45 -26.04 0.34
CA ARG A 36 -19.07 -26.19 1.76
C ARG A 36 -17.63 -26.67 1.93
N CYS A 37 -17.09 -27.35 0.92
CA CYS A 37 -15.82 -28.04 0.97
C CYS A 37 -14.65 -27.25 0.35
N ASP A 38 -14.88 -25.99 -0.07
CA ASP A 38 -13.88 -25.11 -0.71
C ASP A 38 -13.13 -25.74 -1.90
N ASN A 39 -13.72 -26.75 -2.56
CA ASN A 39 -13.15 -27.42 -3.73
C ASN A 39 -13.96 -27.10 -4.99
N PRO A 40 -13.49 -26.19 -5.86
CA PRO A 40 -14.24 -25.72 -7.03
C PRO A 40 -14.64 -26.82 -8.03
N LYS A 41 -13.93 -27.96 -8.04
CA LYS A 41 -14.22 -29.10 -8.92
C LYS A 41 -15.33 -30.01 -8.38
N CYS A 42 -15.76 -29.84 -7.13
CA CYS A 42 -16.76 -30.69 -6.50
C CYS A 42 -18.15 -30.41 -7.10
N VAL A 43 -18.89 -31.49 -7.40
CA VAL A 43 -20.27 -31.44 -7.93
C VAL A 43 -21.25 -32.25 -7.08
N ASN A 44 -20.83 -32.76 -5.92
CA ASN A 44 -21.73 -33.52 -5.03
C ASN A 44 -22.81 -32.57 -4.48
N PRO A 45 -24.11 -32.79 -4.75
CA PRO A 45 -25.18 -31.88 -4.34
C PRO A 45 -25.24 -31.67 -2.82
N LYS A 46 -24.82 -32.66 -2.01
CA LYS A 46 -24.74 -32.52 -0.54
C LYS A 46 -23.69 -31.51 -0.07
N HIS A 47 -22.69 -31.22 -0.91
CA HIS A 47 -21.63 -30.25 -0.61
C HIS A 47 -21.94 -28.86 -1.18
N LEU A 48 -23.05 -28.72 -1.90
CA LEU A 48 -23.49 -27.46 -2.50
C LEU A 48 -24.56 -26.79 -1.65
N PHE A 49 -24.64 -25.47 -1.70
CA PHE A 49 -25.71 -24.68 -1.07
C PHE A 49 -25.92 -23.37 -1.84
N LEU A 50 -27.08 -22.72 -1.65
CA LEU A 50 -27.32 -21.38 -2.18
C LEU A 50 -26.82 -20.33 -1.21
N GLY A 51 -25.94 -19.46 -1.67
CA GLY A 51 -25.42 -18.31 -0.93
C GLY A 51 -25.76 -16.99 -1.63
N ASN A 52 -25.92 -15.94 -0.84
CA ASN A 52 -25.98 -14.58 -1.37
C ASN A 52 -24.56 -14.07 -1.66
N HIS A 53 -24.42 -13.28 -2.72
CA HIS A 53 -23.17 -12.57 -3.00
C HIS A 53 -22.73 -11.71 -1.82
N LYS A 54 -23.69 -11.09 -1.11
CA LYS A 54 -23.42 -10.27 0.08
C LYS A 54 -22.74 -11.09 1.17
N ASP A 55 -23.32 -12.23 1.54
CA ASP A 55 -22.79 -13.10 2.59
C ASP A 55 -21.41 -13.66 2.21
N ASN A 56 -21.20 -14.00 0.94
CA ASN A 56 -19.90 -14.45 0.44
C ASN A 56 -18.84 -13.32 0.49
N MET A 57 -19.23 -12.07 0.20
CA MET A 57 -18.33 -10.91 0.35
C MET A 57 -18.01 -10.61 1.81
N GLU A 58 -18.99 -10.71 2.71
CA GLU A 58 -18.80 -10.53 4.16
C GLU A 58 -17.91 -11.64 4.75
N ASP A 59 -18.09 -12.89 4.32
CA ASP A 59 -17.24 -14.02 4.71
C ASP A 59 -15.81 -13.86 4.17
N MET A 60 -15.62 -13.43 2.91
CA MET A 60 -14.29 -13.13 2.38
C MET A 60 -13.62 -11.95 3.09
N ALA A 61 -14.38 -10.91 3.45
CA ALA A 61 -13.87 -9.77 4.20
C ALA A 61 -13.47 -10.18 5.62
N SER A 62 -14.29 -10.96 6.32
CA SER A 62 -13.99 -11.46 7.67
C SER A 62 -12.81 -12.44 7.67
N LYS A 63 -12.63 -13.24 6.60
CA LYS A 63 -11.48 -14.14 6.39
C LYS A 63 -10.25 -13.46 5.79
N GLY A 64 -10.27 -12.15 5.56
CA GLY A 64 -9.12 -11.39 5.06
C GLY A 64 -8.68 -11.76 3.64
N ARG A 65 -9.54 -12.39 2.83
CA ARG A 65 -9.23 -12.84 1.46
C ARG A 65 -9.51 -11.78 0.39
N HIS A 66 -9.82 -10.55 0.79
CA HIS A 66 -10.10 -9.46 -0.12
C HIS A 66 -8.79 -8.96 -0.78
N PHE A 67 -8.48 -9.48 -1.97
CA PHE A 67 -7.36 -9.00 -2.78
C PHE A 67 -7.54 -7.49 -3.07
N GLY A 68 -6.54 -6.68 -2.68
CA GLY A 68 -6.57 -5.22 -2.84
C GLY A 68 -7.09 -4.45 -1.62
N ALA A 69 -7.49 -5.12 -0.53
CA ALA A 69 -7.74 -4.42 0.73
C ALA A 69 -6.46 -3.77 1.26
N ARG A 70 -6.59 -2.55 1.79
CA ARG A 70 -5.47 -1.80 2.34
C ARG A 70 -4.88 -2.56 3.53
N ARG A 71 -3.58 -2.90 3.45
CA ARG A 71 -2.86 -3.67 4.48
C ARG A 71 -2.77 -2.99 5.85
N LEU A 72 -2.88 -1.66 5.90
CA LEU A 72 -2.74 -0.86 7.11
C LEU A 72 -4.03 -0.08 7.37
N THR A 73 -4.54 -0.04 8.60
CA THR A 73 -5.67 0.82 8.98
C THR A 73 -5.25 2.29 9.08
N ASP A 74 -6.21 3.20 9.31
CA ASP A 74 -5.89 4.63 9.51
C ASP A 74 -5.16 4.84 10.84
N GLU A 75 -5.56 4.11 11.87
CA GLU A 75 -4.95 4.13 13.20
C GLU A 75 -3.49 3.68 13.14
N GLN A 76 -3.22 2.58 12.43
CA GLN A 76 -1.85 2.10 12.23
C GLN A 76 -0.99 3.12 11.47
N VAL A 77 -1.57 3.85 10.52
CA VAL A 77 -0.83 4.90 9.79
C VAL A 77 -0.52 6.10 10.69
N ILE A 78 -1.44 6.50 11.57
CA ILE A 78 -1.19 7.54 12.57
C ILE A 78 -0.07 7.12 13.51
N GLU A 79 -0.14 5.90 14.04
CA GLU A 79 0.87 5.34 14.94
C GLU A 79 2.26 5.30 14.28
N ILE A 80 2.35 4.80 13.05
CA ILE A 80 3.59 4.78 12.26
C ILE A 80 4.17 6.19 12.11
N ARG A 81 3.32 7.21 11.89
CA ARG A 81 3.76 8.60 11.73
C ARG A 81 4.30 9.17 13.04
N GLU A 82 3.62 8.94 14.15
CA GLU A 82 4.05 9.39 15.47
C GLU A 82 5.39 8.77 15.88
N ARG A 83 5.50 7.43 15.76
CA ARG A 83 6.72 6.68 16.08
C ARG A 83 7.90 7.08 15.20
N PHE A 84 7.66 7.25 13.89
CA PHE A 84 8.68 7.72 12.97
C PHE A 84 9.12 9.16 13.27
N ALA A 85 8.19 10.04 13.68
CA ALA A 85 8.53 11.39 14.13
C ALA A 85 9.34 11.37 15.45
N GLY A 86 9.11 10.36 16.29
CA GLY A 86 9.92 10.03 17.47
C GLY A 86 11.34 9.52 17.17
N LYS A 87 11.76 9.51 15.90
CA LYS A 87 13.08 9.04 15.41
C LYS A 87 13.30 7.52 15.54
N GLU A 88 12.23 6.74 15.61
CA GLU A 88 12.34 5.29 15.51
C GLU A 88 12.80 4.85 14.10
N ASP A 89 13.56 3.77 14.00
CA ASP A 89 14.11 3.33 12.71
C ASP A 89 13.01 2.77 11.80
N ALA A 90 13.06 3.13 10.52
CA ALA A 90 12.09 2.70 9.52
C ALA A 90 12.07 1.17 9.32
N LYS A 91 13.17 0.46 9.61
CA LYS A 91 13.28 -0.99 9.48
C LYS A 91 12.53 -1.70 10.61
N ASP A 92 12.63 -1.19 11.82
CA ASP A 92 11.98 -1.80 12.98
C ASP A 92 10.46 -1.69 12.84
N LEU A 93 9.97 -0.50 12.49
CA LEU A 93 8.56 -0.27 12.14
C LEU A 93 8.11 -1.15 10.96
N ALA A 94 8.95 -1.31 9.94
CA ALA A 94 8.61 -2.15 8.80
C ALA A 94 8.39 -3.62 9.18
N ASN A 95 9.26 -4.15 10.04
CA ASN A 95 9.16 -5.52 10.53
C ASN A 95 7.90 -5.72 11.40
N GLU A 96 7.62 -4.78 12.28
CA GLU A 96 6.46 -4.84 13.18
C GLU A 96 5.13 -4.77 12.43
N PHE A 97 5.01 -3.82 11.50
CA PHE A 97 3.77 -3.61 10.73
C PHE A 97 3.69 -4.49 9.47
N GLY A 98 4.67 -5.37 9.22
CA GLY A 98 4.67 -6.29 8.08
C GLY A 98 4.69 -5.58 6.70
N VAL A 99 5.31 -4.42 6.62
CA VAL A 99 5.41 -3.60 5.39
C VAL A 99 6.87 -3.30 5.04
N SER A 100 7.13 -2.74 3.85
CA SER A 100 8.49 -2.36 3.50
C SER A 100 8.91 -1.06 4.18
N SER A 101 10.19 -0.92 4.50
CA SER A 101 10.74 0.32 5.07
C SER A 101 10.71 1.51 4.09
N GLN A 102 10.57 1.25 2.79
CA GLN A 102 10.20 2.29 1.82
C GLN A 102 8.76 2.77 1.99
N HIS A 103 7.81 1.85 2.25
CA HIS A 103 6.42 2.18 2.49
C HIS A 103 6.25 3.02 3.76
N ILE A 104 6.91 2.63 4.87
CA ILE A 104 6.96 3.42 6.11
C ILE A 104 7.41 4.85 5.84
N ARG A 105 8.55 5.03 5.15
CA ARG A 105 9.07 6.36 4.82
C ARG A 105 8.17 7.16 3.88
N ALA A 106 7.37 6.50 3.05
CA ALA A 106 6.44 7.17 2.16
C ALA A 106 5.19 7.64 2.93
N LEU A 107 4.69 6.83 3.87
CA LEU A 107 3.61 7.19 4.79
C LEU A 107 4.02 8.35 5.71
N ALA A 108 5.22 8.28 6.30
CA ALA A 108 5.76 9.32 7.18
C ALA A 108 5.97 10.67 6.48
N ARG A 109 6.24 10.66 5.17
CA ARG A 109 6.39 11.87 4.35
C ARG A 109 5.08 12.37 3.74
N GLY A 110 3.95 11.69 4.02
CA GLY A 110 2.65 12.03 3.44
C GLY A 110 2.55 11.81 1.94
N ARG A 111 3.43 10.98 1.34
CA ARG A 111 3.34 10.63 -0.09
C ARG A 111 2.19 9.67 -0.39
N PHE A 112 1.83 8.86 0.58
CA PHE A 112 0.64 8.01 0.56
C PHE A 112 -0.26 8.41 1.73
N LEU A 113 -1.58 8.35 1.47
CA LEU A 113 -2.62 8.63 2.46
C LEU A 113 -2.45 9.99 3.15
N PRO A 114 -2.26 11.10 2.41
CA PRO A 114 -2.06 12.42 3.01
C PRO A 114 -3.27 12.89 3.85
N GLN A 115 -4.46 12.37 3.58
CA GLN A 115 -5.69 12.68 4.30
C GLN A 115 -5.77 12.06 5.70
N VAL A 116 -4.97 11.02 5.97
CA VAL A 116 -4.89 10.41 7.30
C VAL A 116 -4.13 11.37 8.23
N GLY A 117 -4.47 11.41 9.52
CA GLY A 117 -3.85 12.31 10.49
C GLY A 117 -2.38 11.98 10.85
N GLY A 118 -1.87 12.60 11.92
CA GLY A 118 -0.52 12.37 12.45
C GLY A 118 0.58 13.26 11.82
N PRO A 119 1.76 13.32 12.46
CA PRO A 119 2.82 14.23 12.07
C PRO A 119 3.50 13.80 10.76
N ILE A 120 3.60 14.73 9.80
CA ILE A 120 4.30 14.51 8.52
C ILE A 120 5.73 15.04 8.62
N VAL A 121 6.70 14.15 8.46
CA VAL A 121 8.12 14.52 8.48
C VAL A 121 8.54 15.08 7.13
N ARG A 122 8.68 16.41 7.05
CA ARG A 122 9.23 17.09 5.87
C ARG A 122 10.75 17.16 5.96
N ARG A 123 11.44 17.03 4.82
CA ARG A 123 12.87 17.36 4.75
C ARG A 123 13.04 18.87 4.93
N ARG A 124 13.99 19.30 5.77
CA ARG A 124 14.47 20.69 5.79
C ARG A 124 14.94 21.05 4.37
N LEU A 125 14.39 22.13 3.83
CA LEU A 125 14.88 22.74 2.59
C LEU A 125 16.01 23.69 2.95
N ILE A 126 17.05 23.72 2.12
CA ILE A 126 18.09 24.74 2.21
C ILE A 126 17.52 25.96 1.50
N THR A 127 17.51 27.10 2.18
CA THR A 127 17.00 28.37 1.69
C THR A 127 17.99 29.04 0.74
N ASP A 128 17.48 29.95 -0.09
CA ASP A 128 18.32 30.75 -0.99
C ASP A 128 19.30 31.63 -0.21
N GLU A 129 18.87 32.14 0.95
CA GLU A 129 19.70 32.89 1.91
C GLU A 129 20.87 32.06 2.44
N GLU A 130 20.63 30.79 2.82
CA GLU A 130 21.69 29.87 3.26
C GLU A 130 22.67 29.56 2.12
N ILE A 131 22.17 29.39 0.88
CA ILE A 131 23.03 29.15 -0.29
C ILE A 131 23.95 30.36 -0.53
N LEU A 132 23.39 31.57 -0.52
CA LEU A 132 24.16 32.80 -0.71
C LEU A 132 25.16 33.03 0.44
N GLY A 133 24.74 32.80 1.69
CA GLY A 133 25.60 32.92 2.85
C GLY A 133 26.80 31.96 2.81
N ILE A 134 26.58 30.72 2.38
CA ILE A 134 27.67 29.74 2.20
C ILE A 134 28.63 30.17 1.10
N LEU A 135 28.11 30.63 -0.04
CA LEU A 135 28.96 31.10 -1.14
C LEU A 135 29.79 32.34 -0.74
N GLU A 136 29.22 33.25 0.06
CA GLU A 136 29.93 34.40 0.57
C GLU A 136 31.01 34.01 1.59
N ASP A 137 30.70 33.13 2.55
CA ASP A 137 31.66 32.68 3.55
C ASP A 137 32.83 31.92 2.93
N LEU A 138 32.58 31.11 1.88
CA LEU A 138 33.62 30.40 1.13
C LEU A 138 34.49 31.36 0.29
N ASN A 139 33.89 32.36 -0.38
CA ASN A 139 34.60 33.20 -1.34
C ASN A 139 35.22 34.48 -0.74
N LYS A 140 34.55 35.15 0.21
CA LYS A 140 35.03 36.41 0.79
C LYS A 140 35.77 36.24 2.11
N LYS A 141 35.33 35.30 2.94
CA LYS A 141 35.91 35.09 4.28
C LYS A 141 36.91 33.94 4.33
N GLY A 142 37.04 33.17 3.24
CA GLY A 142 37.98 32.06 3.13
C GLY A 142 37.72 30.93 4.12
N LEU A 143 36.48 30.78 4.61
CA LEU A 143 36.12 29.69 5.51
C LEU A 143 36.31 28.35 4.80
N SER A 144 36.72 27.33 5.55
CA SER A 144 36.75 25.98 5.00
C SER A 144 35.33 25.46 4.82
N ARG A 145 35.17 24.46 3.94
CA ARG A 145 33.88 23.78 3.76
C ARG A 145 33.39 23.16 5.07
N ARG A 146 34.31 22.70 5.93
CA ARG A 146 34.00 22.12 7.24
C ARG A 146 33.42 23.17 8.19
N ASP A 147 33.96 24.38 8.17
CA ASP A 147 33.44 25.49 8.98
C ASP A 147 32.01 25.87 8.53
N CYS A 148 31.73 25.78 7.23
CA CYS A 148 30.40 25.98 6.69
C CYS A 148 29.42 24.85 7.06
N GLU A 149 29.89 23.59 7.16
CA GLU A 149 29.07 22.46 7.63
C GLU A 149 28.57 22.71 9.06
N GLU A 150 29.47 23.12 9.95
CA GLU A 150 29.15 23.40 11.35
C GLU A 150 28.26 24.65 11.49
N LYS A 151 28.63 25.74 10.83
CA LYS A 151 27.91 27.03 10.93
C LYS A 151 26.46 26.95 10.46
N TYR A 152 26.20 26.27 9.35
CA TYR A 152 24.85 26.18 8.76
C TYR A 152 24.09 24.91 9.17
N ASN A 153 24.74 24.04 9.96
CA ASN A 153 24.25 22.72 10.34
C ASN A 153 23.78 21.93 9.12
N LEU A 154 24.68 21.78 8.15
CA LEU A 154 24.45 21.09 6.88
C LEU A 154 25.41 19.93 6.72
N SER A 155 24.98 18.91 5.96
CA SER A 155 25.87 17.80 5.66
C SER A 155 26.98 18.23 4.70
N LYS A 156 28.15 17.58 4.81
CA LYS A 156 29.25 17.67 3.85
C LYS A 156 28.79 17.63 2.38
N ALA A 157 27.88 16.73 2.07
CA ALA A 157 27.33 16.59 0.72
C ALA A 157 26.53 17.83 0.27
N ALA A 158 25.78 18.46 1.19
CA ALA A 158 25.01 19.67 0.89
C ALA A 158 25.93 20.87 0.62
N VAL A 159 26.93 21.09 1.49
CA VAL A 159 27.91 22.18 1.31
C VAL A 159 28.71 21.98 0.03
N GLN A 160 29.13 20.74 -0.27
CA GLN A 160 29.82 20.42 -1.52
C GLN A 160 28.97 20.76 -2.75
N GLN A 161 27.69 20.39 -2.78
CA GLN A 161 26.80 20.66 -3.91
C GLN A 161 26.61 22.17 -4.17
N ILE A 162 26.58 22.97 -3.10
CA ILE A 162 26.48 24.43 -3.18
C ILE A 162 27.80 25.00 -3.72
N ALA A 163 28.94 24.58 -3.16
CA ALA A 163 30.26 25.03 -3.59
C ALA A 163 30.57 24.67 -5.06
N THR A 164 30.07 23.54 -5.57
CA THR A 164 30.25 23.16 -6.97
C THR A 164 29.20 23.75 -7.92
N GLY A 165 28.28 24.57 -7.44
CA GLY A 165 27.20 25.16 -8.26
C GLY A 165 26.16 24.14 -8.74
N LYS A 166 26.17 22.92 -8.20
CA LYS A 166 25.16 21.88 -8.53
C LYS A 166 23.82 22.18 -7.86
N LYS A 167 23.84 22.92 -6.75
CA LYS A 167 22.67 23.40 -6.02
C LYS A 167 22.74 24.93 -5.96
N THR A 168 21.86 25.58 -6.70
CA THR A 168 21.81 27.03 -6.83
C THR A 168 20.55 27.59 -6.19
N VAL A 169 20.54 28.90 -6.01
CA VAL A 169 19.32 29.68 -5.77
C VAL A 169 18.27 29.36 -6.84
N LYS A 170 17.00 29.36 -6.44
CA LYS A 170 15.86 29.14 -7.32
C LYS A 170 15.34 30.41 -7.98
#